data_AF-A0A660U355-F1
#
_entry.id   AF-A0A660U355-F1
#
_cell.length_a   1.000
_cell.length_b   1.000
_cell.length_c   1.000
_cell.angle_alpha   90.00
_cell.angle_beta   90.00
_cell.angle_gamma   90.00
#
_symmetry.space_group_name_H-M   'P 1'
#
loop_
_entity.id
_entity.type
_entity.pdbx_description
1 polymer ?
#
loop_
_entity_poly.entity_id
_entity_poly.type
_entity_poly.pdbx_seq_one_letter_code
_entity_poly.pdbx_strand_id
1 'polypeptide(L)'
;MLSFLGFKRIYRESCNINRYCSWLNSHDIGFKSCTELIDTTSPEGRLLFHQFGSFAQYERELISKRTRFGMIKRLKQGLWNGQAPYGYKIVKGKLAINRKEADVVKMIFKFYLK
;
A
#
# COMPACT_ATOMS: atom_id res chain seq x y z
N MET A 1 28.45 -0.22 5.29
CA MET A 1 27.86 -0.32 3.94
C MET A 1 26.63 -1.22 4.04
N LEU A 2 25.42 -0.67 3.91
CA LEU A 2 24.17 -1.42 4.07
C LEU A 2 23.68 -1.89 2.70
N SER A 3 23.81 -3.19 2.47
CA SER A 3 23.53 -3.87 1.21
C SER A 3 22.05 -4.30 1.12
N PHE A 4 21.25 -3.74 0.20
CA PHE A 4 19.87 -4.17 -0.05
C PHE A 4 19.68 -4.73 -1.47
N LEU A 5 18.83 -5.77 -1.56
CA LEU A 5 18.69 -6.70 -2.69
C LEU A 5 17.59 -6.34 -3.71
N GLY A 6 16.96 -5.16 -3.63
CA GLY A 6 15.97 -4.77 -4.65
C GLY A 6 15.31 -3.40 -4.47
N PHE A 7 15.27 -2.64 -5.56
CA PHE A 7 14.74 -1.29 -5.67
C PHE A 7 13.30 -1.12 -5.15
N LYS A 8 12.40 -2.05 -5.48
CA LYS A 8 11.00 -2.02 -5.03
C LYS A 8 10.81 -2.09 -3.52
N ARG A 9 11.78 -2.65 -2.78
CA ARG A 9 11.71 -2.77 -1.31
C ARG A 9 12.11 -1.46 -0.62
N ILE A 10 13.01 -0.70 -1.26
CA ILE A 10 13.53 0.60 -0.79
C ILE A 10 12.43 1.68 -0.90
N TYR A 11 11.68 1.70 -2.00
CA TYR A 11 10.59 2.67 -2.23
C TYR A 11 9.24 2.28 -1.63
N ARG A 12 9.19 1.23 -0.80
CA ARG A 12 7.96 0.88 -0.08
C ARG A 12 7.53 1.98 0.89
N GLU A 13 8.45 2.86 1.31
CA GLU A 13 8.17 4.05 2.11
C GLU A 13 8.94 5.27 1.54
N SER A 14 8.50 5.79 0.39
CA SER A 14 9.17 6.87 -0.37
C SER A 14 9.44 8.15 0.43
N CYS A 15 8.60 8.50 1.41
CA CYS A 15 8.85 9.65 2.29
C CYS A 15 10.01 9.40 3.26
N ASN A 16 10.20 8.16 3.69
CA ASN A 16 11.27 7.79 4.61
C ASN A 16 12.62 7.72 3.88
N ILE A 17 12.66 7.27 2.62
CA ILE A 17 13.94 7.06 1.93
C ILE A 17 14.72 8.36 1.71
N ASN A 18 14.05 9.45 1.29
CA ASN A 18 14.72 10.73 1.10
C ASN A 18 15.27 11.30 2.42
N ARG A 19 14.54 11.07 3.53
CA ARG A 19 14.97 11.45 4.88
C ARG A 19 16.19 10.65 5.32
N TYR A 20 16.21 9.34 5.09
CA TYR A 20 17.36 8.49 5.38
C TYR A 20 18.56 8.82 4.49
N CYS A 21 18.38 9.06 3.19
CA CYS A 21 19.46 9.47 2.31
C CYS A 21 20.06 10.83 2.71
N SER A 22 19.23 11.80 3.10
CA SER A 22 19.72 13.09 3.61
C SER A 22 20.47 12.94 4.93
N TRP A 23 19.98 12.08 5.83
CA TRP A 23 20.66 11.78 7.09
C TRP A 23 22.01 11.08 6.87
N LEU A 24 22.09 10.11 5.96
CA LEU A 24 23.34 9.42 5.61
C LEU A 24 24.35 10.38 4.95
N ASN A 25 23.90 11.25 4.04
CA ASN A 25 24.75 12.27 3.43
C ASN A 25 25.29 13.27 4.46
N SER A 26 24.50 13.63 5.49
CA SER A 26 25.00 14.50 6.57
C SER A 26 26.09 13.86 7.44
N HIS A 27 26.26 12.54 7.36
CA HIS A 27 27.32 11.79 8.03
C HIS A 27 28.43 11.33 7.06
N ASP A 28 28.44 11.85 5.83
CA ASP A 28 29.39 11.47 4.77
C ASP A 28 29.35 9.99 4.38
N ILE A 29 28.19 9.35 4.56
CA ILE A 29 27.96 7.94 4.24
C ILE A 29 27.18 7.83 2.92
N GLY A 30 27.84 7.30 1.89
CA GLY A 30 27.22 7.02 0.60
C GLY A 30 26.25 5.83 0.62
N PHE A 31 25.09 5.98 -0.02
CA PHE A 31 24.16 4.87 -0.25
C PHE A 31 24.46 4.19 -1.58
N LYS A 32 24.77 2.89 -1.53
CA LYS A 32 25.04 2.07 -2.71
C LYS A 32 24.10 0.87 -2.73
N SER A 33 23.29 0.76 -3.78
CA SER A 33 22.44 -0.42 -3.98
C SER A 33 23.30 -1.59 -4.46
N CYS A 34 23.05 -2.82 -3.97
CA CYS A 34 23.82 -3.99 -4.39
C CYS A 34 23.31 -4.63 -5.68
N THR A 35 22.04 -4.38 -6.00
CA THR A 35 21.37 -4.94 -7.19
C THR A 35 21.40 -4.00 -8.40
N GLU A 36 21.61 -2.71 -8.17
CA GLU A 36 21.59 -1.70 -9.21
C GLU A 36 22.82 -0.81 -9.05
N LEU A 37 23.47 -0.46 -10.17
CA LEU A 37 24.64 0.41 -10.23
C LEU A 37 24.26 1.88 -9.93
N ILE A 38 23.57 2.13 -8.82
CA ILE A 38 23.24 3.48 -8.35
C ILE A 38 24.19 3.78 -7.20
N ASP A 39 25.16 4.63 -7.50
CA ASP A 39 26.11 5.18 -6.53
C ASP A 39 25.70 6.62 -6.19
N THR A 40 25.10 6.83 -5.02
CA THR A 40 24.64 8.18 -4.62
C THR A 40 25.76 9.10 -4.11
N THR A 41 27.00 8.64 -4.14
CA THR A 41 28.16 9.46 -3.77
C THR A 41 28.43 10.57 -4.80
N SER A 42 28.13 10.33 -6.10
CA SER A 42 28.27 11.33 -7.16
C SER A 42 26.97 12.16 -7.35
N PRO A 43 27.05 13.42 -7.79
CA PRO A 43 25.89 14.24 -8.13
C PRO A 43 24.97 13.58 -9.18
N GLU A 44 25.55 12.93 -10.19
CA GLU A 44 24.83 12.25 -11.27
C GLU A 44 24.06 11.04 -10.74
N GLY A 45 24.68 10.25 -9.87
CA GLY A 45 24.02 9.10 -9.24
C GLY A 45 22.88 9.50 -8.30
N ARG A 46 22.99 10.64 -7.61
CA ARG A 46 21.86 11.21 -6.85
C ARG A 46 20.69 11.62 -7.75
N LEU A 47 20.97 12.28 -8.88
CA LEU A 47 19.93 12.67 -9.83
C LEU A 47 19.19 11.44 -10.37
N LEU A 48 19.93 10.42 -10.82
CA LEU A 48 19.35 9.17 -11.30
C LEU A 48 18.53 8.48 -10.21
N PHE A 49 19.04 8.44 -8.98
CA PHE A 49 18.31 7.90 -7.83
C PHE A 49 16.95 8.59 -7.63
N HIS A 50 16.91 9.93 -7.62
CA HIS A 50 15.66 10.69 -7.47
C HIS A 50 14.69 10.50 -8.64
N GLN A 51 15.20 10.42 -9.86
CA GLN A 51 14.38 10.17 -11.06
C GLN A 51 13.70 8.80 -10.97
N PHE A 52 14.48 7.74 -10.68
CA PHE A 52 13.92 6.40 -10.55
C PHE A 52 12.98 6.29 -9.35
N GLY A 53 13.27 6.98 -8.25
CA GLY A 53 12.37 7.03 -7.11
C GLY A 53 11.02 7.67 -7.42
N SER A 54 11.03 8.72 -8.23
CA SER A 54 9.80 9.35 -8.72
C SER A 54 8.99 8.40 -9.62
N PHE A 55 9.66 7.63 -10.48
CA PHE A 55 8.98 6.62 -11.30
C PHE A 55 8.38 5.47 -10.45
N ALA A 56 9.10 4.97 -9.44
CA ALA A 56 8.58 3.95 -8.55
C ALA A 56 7.33 4.41 -7.79
N GLN A 57 7.34 5.66 -7.31
CA GLN A 57 6.18 6.28 -6.68
C GLN A 57 5.00 6.38 -7.64
N TYR A 58 5.26 6.84 -8.87
CA TYR A 58 4.24 6.96 -9.91
C TYR A 58 3.58 5.61 -10.25
N GLU A 59 4.36 4.55 -10.45
CA GLU A 59 3.83 3.20 -10.70
C GLU A 59 2.94 2.72 -9.56
N ARG A 60 3.35 2.96 -8.31
CA ARG A 60 2.57 2.58 -7.13
C ARG A 60 1.23 3.31 -7.09
N GLU A 61 1.23 4.61 -7.39
CA GLU A 61 0.00 5.40 -7.47
C GLU A 61 -0.92 4.90 -8.59
N LEU A 62 -0.37 4.53 -9.75
CA LEU A 62 -1.15 3.91 -10.83
C LEU A 62 -1.78 2.57 -10.40
N ILE A 63 -1.02 1.70 -9.73
CA ILE A 63 -1.54 0.42 -9.23
C ILE A 63 -2.66 0.66 -8.21
N SER A 64 -2.45 1.58 -7.27
CA SER A 64 -3.47 1.95 -6.27
C SER A 64 -4.75 2.47 -6.94
N LYS A 65 -4.61 3.39 -7.91
CA LYS A 65 -5.74 3.90 -8.71
C LYS A 65 -6.47 2.77 -9.43
N ARG A 66 -5.75 1.85 -10.08
CA ARG A 66 -6.36 0.70 -10.78
C ARG A 66 -7.14 -0.20 -9.84
N THR A 67 -6.59 -0.52 -8.67
CA THR A 67 -7.28 -1.31 -7.64
C THR A 67 -8.55 -0.60 -7.17
N ARG A 68 -8.49 0.70 -6.90
CA ARG A 68 -9.66 1.50 -6.51
C ARG A 68 -10.74 1.50 -7.60
N PHE A 69 -10.37 1.67 -8.87
CA PHE A 69 -11.34 1.58 -9.96
C PHE A 69 -11.96 0.19 -10.08
N GLY A 70 -11.18 -0.87 -9.88
CA GLY A 70 -11.68 -2.25 -9.82
C GLY A 70 -12.71 -2.44 -8.69
N MET A 71 -12.43 -1.92 -7.51
CA MET A 71 -13.36 -1.94 -6.36
C MET A 71 -14.65 -1.18 -6.67
N ILE A 72 -14.56 0.02 -7.25
CA ILE A 72 -15.75 0.82 -7.63
C ILE A 72 -16.57 0.07 -8.69
N LYS A 73 -15.94 -0.55 -9.68
CA LYS A 73 -16.64 -1.33 -10.71
C LYS A 73 -17.40 -2.50 -10.09
N ARG A 74 -16.80 -3.21 -9.14
CA ARG A 74 -17.45 -4.29 -8.38
C ARG A 74 -18.64 -3.78 -7.57
N LEU A 75 -18.50 -2.65 -6.89
CA LEU A 75 -19.61 -2.01 -6.15
C LEU A 75 -20.76 -1.64 -7.07
N LYS A 76 -20.48 -1.06 -8.25
CA LYS A 76 -21.51 -0.74 -9.26
C LYS A 76 -22.26 -1.99 -9.77
N GLN A 77 -21.61 -3.16 -9.74
CA GLN A 77 -22.24 -4.45 -10.06
C GLN A 77 -22.99 -5.08 -8.87
N GLY A 78 -23.03 -4.38 -7.72
CA GLY A 78 -23.64 -4.88 -6.49
C GLY A 78 -22.81 -5.95 -5.78
N LEU A 79 -21.52 -6.07 -6.11
CA LEU A 79 -20.61 -7.03 -5.50
C LEU A 79 -19.87 -6.39 -4.31
N TRP A 80 -19.75 -7.16 -3.23
CA TRP A 80 -19.02 -6.79 -2.03
C TRP A 80 -17.50 -6.90 -2.25
N ASN A 81 -16.78 -5.96 -1.63
CA ASN A 81 -15.33 -5.94 -1.60
C ASN A 81 -14.86 -6.24 -0.17
N GLY A 82 -13.89 -7.15 -0.03
CA GLY A 82 -13.30 -7.50 1.25
C GLY A 82 -14.07 -8.59 2.01
N GLN A 83 -13.80 -8.69 3.31
CA GLN A 83 -14.39 -9.68 4.19
C GLN A 83 -15.86 -9.34 4.51
N ALA A 84 -16.69 -10.37 4.67
CA ALA A 84 -18.09 -10.19 5.05
C ALA A 84 -18.18 -9.64 6.47
N PRO A 85 -19.00 -8.60 6.73
CA PRO A 85 -19.33 -8.20 8.10
C PRO A 85 -20.03 -9.34 8.85
N TYR A 86 -19.85 -9.39 10.18
CA TYR A 86 -20.54 -10.36 11.03
C TYR A 86 -22.06 -10.23 10.89
N GLY A 87 -22.80 -11.34 10.77
CA GLY A 87 -24.22 -11.32 10.40
C GLY A 87 -24.49 -11.50 8.89
N TYR A 88 -23.46 -11.39 8.05
CA TYR A 88 -23.56 -11.56 6.61
C TYR A 88 -22.55 -12.59 6.10
N LYS A 89 -22.94 -13.31 5.04
CA LYS A 89 -22.09 -14.21 4.28
C LYS A 89 -21.99 -13.74 2.84
N ILE A 90 -20.82 -13.86 2.24
CA ILE A 90 -20.65 -13.57 0.82
C ILE A 90 -21.11 -14.78 0.01
N VAL A 91 -22.21 -14.63 -0.73
CA VAL A 91 -22.72 -15.65 -1.66
C VAL A 91 -22.69 -15.07 -3.06
N LYS A 92 -21.94 -15.70 -3.98
CA LYS A 92 -21.72 -15.20 -5.36
C LYS A 92 -21.28 -13.73 -5.41
N GLY A 93 -20.47 -13.31 -4.44
CA GLY A 93 -19.95 -11.94 -4.34
C GLY A 93 -20.95 -10.91 -3.81
N LYS A 94 -22.17 -11.29 -3.43
CA LYS A 94 -23.15 -10.41 -2.76
C LYS A 94 -23.25 -10.75 -1.28
N LEU A 95 -23.63 -9.78 -0.45
CA LEU A 95 -23.91 -10.02 0.96
C LEU A 95 -25.28 -10.68 1.11
N ALA A 96 -25.29 -11.89 1.66
CA ALA A 96 -26.49 -12.63 2.05
C ALA A 96 -26.58 -12.66 3.58
N ILE A 97 -27.76 -12.47 4.13
CA ILE A 97 -27.96 -12.43 5.58
C ILE A 97 -27.83 -13.84 6.15
N ASN A 98 -26.95 -14.00 7.15
CA ASN A 98 -26.90 -15.23 7.96
C ASN A 98 -27.83 -15.06 9.16
N ARG A 99 -29.00 -15.71 9.12
CA ARG A 99 -30.05 -15.55 10.14
C ARG A 99 -29.54 -15.76 11.58
N LYS A 100 -28.71 -16.78 11.81
CA LYS A 100 -28.17 -17.10 13.15
C LYS A 100 -27.33 -15.97 13.74
N GLU A 101 -26.53 -15.31 12.93
CA GLU A 101 -25.65 -14.22 13.37
C GLU A 101 -26.37 -12.86 13.34
N ALA A 102 -27.32 -12.68 12.43
CA ALA A 102 -28.10 -11.46 12.28
C ALA A 102 -28.95 -11.15 13.52
N ASP A 103 -29.45 -12.16 14.23
CA ASP A 103 -30.22 -11.97 15.47
C ASP A 103 -29.34 -11.39 16.59
N VAL A 104 -28.07 -11.80 16.66
CA VAL A 104 -27.08 -11.24 17.59
C VAL A 104 -26.81 -9.76 17.26
N VAL A 105 -26.64 -9.43 15.99
CA VAL A 105 -26.43 -8.03 15.55
C VAL A 105 -27.63 -7.15 15.90
N LYS A 106 -28.87 -7.62 15.68
CA LYS A 106 -30.09 -6.90 16.07
C LYS A 106 -30.18 -6.71 17.57
N MET A 107 -29.80 -7.73 18.35
CA MET A 107 -29.79 -7.66 19.80
C MET A 107 -28.82 -6.60 20.30
N ILE A 108 -27.58 -6.60 19.78
CA ILE A 108 -26.55 -5.60 20.11
C ILE A 108 -27.05 -4.18 19.79
N PHE A 109 -27.62 -3.97 18.61
CA PHE A 109 -28.11 -2.66 18.19
C PHE A 109 -29.26 -2.15 19.09
N LYS A 110 -30.14 -3.05 19.52
CA LYS A 110 -31.23 -2.74 20.46
C LYS A 110 -30.72 -2.36 21.85
N PHE A 111 -29.63 -2.96 22.31
CA PHE A 111 -28.99 -2.60 23.58
C PHE A 111 -28.26 -1.26 23.51
N TYR A 112 -27.69 -0.90 22.35
CA TYR A 112 -26.94 0.34 22.18
C TYR A 112 -27.84 1.59 22.01
N LEU A 113 -29.08 1.42 21.56
CA LEU A 113 -30.07 2.50 21.39
C LEU A 113 -30.94 2.76 22.63
N LYS A 114 -30.68 2.05 23.73
CA LYS A 114 -31.24 2.35 25.05
C LYS A 114 -30.31 3.28 25.82
#